data_AF-A0A0H2SEA1-F1
#
_entry.id   AF-A0A0H2SEA1-F1
#
_cell.length_a   1.000
_cell.length_b   1.000
_cell.length_c   1.000
_cell.angle_alpha   90.00
_cell.angle_beta   90.00
_cell.angle_gamma   90.00
#
_symmetry.space_group_name_H-M   'P 1'
#
loop_
_entity.id
_entity.type
_entity.pdbx_description
1 polymer ?
#
loop_
_entity_poly.entity_id
_entity_poly.type
_entity_poly.pdbx_seq_one_letter_code
_entity_poly.pdbx_strand_id
1 'polypeptide(L)'
;MIYSVAFSLLLSGLAAYYLKTNIFLMILAIIFGLITAFFSFKSKKYDKLTITFLFIGVLLSVFGFIKKLDINLFVVMVLLSTMFSSLYNYKKNRLYITLSWILNAIAIGTYIYINVSATSAIIVGILIFLSGLRDIIPKKHEVDEIEKDNI
;
A
#
# COMPACT_ATOMS: atom_id res chain seq x y z
N MET A 1 10.89 6.48 8.09
CA MET A 1 10.06 7.31 9.00
C MET A 1 9.55 8.58 8.32
N ILE A 2 10.36 9.63 8.14
CA ILE A 2 9.87 10.90 7.55
C ILE A 2 9.30 10.71 6.13
N TYR A 3 9.97 9.92 5.30
CA TYR A 3 9.53 9.69 3.93
C TYR A 3 8.19 8.94 3.85
N SER A 4 7.97 7.89 4.66
CA SER A 4 6.70 7.16 4.65
C SER A 4 5.54 8.03 5.14
N VAL A 5 5.78 8.87 6.15
CA VAL A 5 4.82 9.88 6.62
C VAL A 5 4.53 10.92 5.54
N ALA A 6 5.56 11.46 4.89
CA ALA A 6 5.41 12.46 3.83
C ALA A 6 4.64 11.89 2.63
N PHE A 7 5.00 10.68 2.18
CA PHE A 7 4.31 10.01 1.07
C PHE A 7 2.88 9.60 1.43
N SER A 8 2.60 9.18 2.67
CA SER A 8 1.24 8.83 3.09
C SER A 8 0.36 10.08 3.14
N LEU A 9 0.85 11.19 3.68
CA LEU A 9 0.13 12.46 3.68
C LEU A 9 -0.06 13.00 2.25
N LEU A 10 0.97 12.91 1.41
CA LEU A 10 0.91 13.35 0.01
C LEU A 10 -0.09 12.53 -0.80
N LEU A 11 -0.04 11.19 -0.72
CA LEU A 11 -0.99 10.33 -1.42
C LEU A 11 -2.41 10.56 -0.90
N SER A 12 -2.59 10.78 0.40
CA SER A 12 -3.91 11.04 1.00
C SER A 12 -4.45 12.42 0.66
N GLY A 13 -3.59 13.43 0.54
CA GLY A 13 -3.96 14.76 0.06
C GLY A 13 -4.33 14.76 -1.42
N LEU A 14 -3.56 14.05 -2.26
CA LEU A 14 -3.89 13.82 -3.66
C LEU A 14 -5.21 13.06 -3.81
N ALA A 15 -5.38 12.00 -3.01
CA ALA A 15 -6.62 11.24 -2.95
C ALA A 15 -7.80 12.12 -2.53
N ALA A 16 -7.65 12.97 -1.51
CA ALA A 16 -8.72 13.85 -1.07
C ALA A 16 -9.11 14.89 -2.12
N TYR A 17 -8.13 15.45 -2.83
CA TYR A 17 -8.38 16.36 -3.95
C TYR A 17 -9.09 15.66 -5.11
N TYR A 18 -8.64 14.46 -5.47
CA TYR A 18 -9.18 13.68 -6.59
C TYR A 18 -10.59 13.13 -6.29
N LEU A 19 -10.78 12.60 -5.07
CA LEU A 19 -12.01 11.97 -4.60
C LEU A 19 -13.04 12.98 -4.06
N LYS A 20 -12.85 14.28 -4.25
CA LYS A 20 -13.77 15.32 -3.75
C LYS A 20 -15.23 15.10 -4.18
N THR A 21 -15.44 14.48 -5.34
CA THR A 21 -16.78 14.13 -5.85
C THR A 21 -17.41 12.95 -5.10
N ASN A 22 -16.58 12.10 -4.47
CA ASN A 22 -17.00 10.95 -3.67
C ASN A 22 -16.50 11.09 -2.22
N ILE A 23 -17.24 11.90 -1.45
CA ILE A 23 -16.91 12.32 -0.07
C ILE A 23 -16.57 11.15 0.85
N PHE A 24 -17.28 10.02 0.73
CA PHE A 24 -17.03 8.83 1.54
C PHE A 24 -15.61 8.29 1.32
N LEU A 25 -15.19 8.17 0.06
CA LEU A 25 -13.86 7.67 -0.29
C LEU A 25 -12.76 8.66 0.06
N MET A 26 -13.04 9.96 -0.05
CA MET A 26 -12.13 11.02 0.42
C MET A 26 -11.85 10.88 1.92
N ILE A 27 -12.89 10.73 2.75
CA ILE A 27 -12.74 10.59 4.21
C ILE A 27 -11.94 9.32 4.54
N LEU A 28 -12.27 8.19 3.89
CA LEU A 28 -11.52 6.93 4.04
C LEU A 28 -10.04 7.08 3.69
N ALA A 29 -9.73 7.76 2.58
CA ALA A 29 -8.36 7.98 2.15
C ALA A 29 -7.55 8.78 3.18
N ILE A 30 -8.14 9.85 3.73
CA ILE A 30 -7.52 10.65 4.79
C ILE A 30 -7.28 9.79 6.04
N ILE A 31 -8.28 9.01 6.47
CA ILE A 31 -8.17 8.14 7.65
C ILE A 31 -7.03 7.12 7.48
N PHE A 32 -6.99 6.40 6.36
CA PHE A 32 -5.92 5.42 6.10
C PHE A 32 -4.55 6.08 5.98
N GLY A 33 -4.47 7.26 5.37
CA GLY A 33 -3.28 8.09 5.33
C GLY A 33 -2.70 8.42 6.70
N LEU A 34 -3.57 8.92 7.59
CA LEU A 34 -3.20 9.29 8.96
C LEU A 34 -2.80 8.07 9.78
N ILE A 35 -3.51 6.95 9.65
CA ILE A 35 -3.15 5.70 10.34
C ILE A 35 -1.79 5.19 9.87
N THR A 36 -1.54 5.22 8.56
CA THR A 36 -0.24 4.83 7.96
C THR A 36 0.88 5.72 8.46
N ALA A 37 0.66 7.04 8.48
CA ALA A 37 1.60 8.01 9.04
C ALA A 37 1.90 7.73 10.52
N PHE A 38 0.85 7.48 11.32
CA PHE A 38 0.96 7.21 12.75
C PHE A 38 1.78 5.95 13.04
N PHE A 39 1.48 4.83 12.39
CA PHE A 39 2.24 3.60 12.60
C PHE A 39 3.66 3.68 12.03
N SER A 40 3.84 4.41 10.92
CA SER A 40 5.17 4.67 10.36
C SER A 40 6.04 5.51 11.30
N PHE A 41 5.43 6.47 11.99
CA PHE A 41 6.11 7.26 13.01
C PHE A 41 6.45 6.39 14.23
N LYS A 42 5.50 5.57 14.70
CA LYS A 42 5.68 4.73 15.89
C LYS A 42 6.73 3.64 15.70
N SER A 43 6.86 3.07 14.50
CA SER A 43 7.82 1.98 14.26
C SER A 43 9.28 2.44 14.29
N LYS A 44 9.55 3.76 14.13
CA LYS A 44 10.89 4.40 14.04
C LYS A 44 11.83 3.83 12.95
N LYS A 45 11.49 2.71 12.32
CA LYS A 45 12.29 2.03 11.29
C LYS A 45 12.01 2.62 9.91
N TYR A 46 12.99 2.52 9.02
CA TYR A 46 12.82 2.89 7.62
C TYR A 46 12.02 1.80 6.90
N ASP A 47 10.77 2.10 6.60
CA ASP A 47 9.85 1.17 5.94
C ASP A 47 9.94 1.29 4.42
N LYS A 48 10.90 0.56 3.84
CA LYS A 48 11.13 0.51 2.37
C LYS A 48 9.87 0.11 1.63
N LEU A 49 9.18 -0.93 2.10
CA LEU A 49 8.03 -1.51 1.41
C LEU A 49 6.85 -0.55 1.37
N THR A 50 6.50 0.05 2.50
CA THR A 50 5.43 1.04 2.57
C THR A 50 5.73 2.24 1.66
N ILE A 51 6.99 2.69 1.62
CA ILE A 51 7.40 3.78 0.71
C ILE A 51 7.24 3.36 -0.74
N THR A 52 7.66 2.15 -1.12
CA THR A 52 7.51 1.63 -2.48
C THR A 52 6.03 1.58 -2.89
N PHE A 53 5.15 1.08 -2.02
CA PHE A 53 3.71 1.02 -2.32
C PHE A 53 3.09 2.40 -2.45
N LEU A 54 3.42 3.33 -1.54
CA LEU A 54 2.95 4.71 -1.63
C LEU A 54 3.46 5.40 -2.90
N PHE A 55 4.72 5.21 -3.26
CA PHE A 55 5.32 5.79 -4.46
C PHE A 55 4.63 5.29 -5.75
N ILE A 56 4.43 3.98 -5.87
CA ILE A 56 3.69 3.39 -7.00
C ILE A 56 2.24 3.91 -7.01
N GLY A 57 1.61 3.99 -5.83
CA GLY A 57 0.30 4.60 -5.62
C GLY A 57 0.19 6.00 -6.19
N VAL A 58 1.12 6.88 -5.82
CA VAL A 58 1.17 8.27 -6.32
C VAL A 58 1.36 8.28 -7.83
N LEU A 59 2.35 7.54 -8.34
CA LEU A 59 2.69 7.52 -9.76
C LEU A 59 1.48 7.10 -10.63
N LEU A 60 0.86 5.96 -10.30
CA LEU A 60 -0.29 5.45 -11.05
C LEU A 60 -1.54 6.31 -10.88
N SER A 61 -1.72 6.94 -9.71
CA SER A 61 -2.82 7.89 -9.50
C SER A 61 -2.67 9.12 -10.40
N VAL A 62 -1.45 9.64 -10.56
CA VAL A 62 -1.18 10.77 -11.46
C VAL A 62 -1.48 10.38 -12.91
N PHE A 63 -1.06 9.19 -13.36
CA PHE A 63 -1.40 8.70 -14.70
C PHE A 63 -2.91 8.49 -14.88
N GLY A 64 -3.59 7.96 -13.87
CA GLY A 64 -5.04 7.80 -13.86
C GLY A 64 -5.78 9.12 -14.00
N PHE A 65 -5.30 10.16 -13.30
CA PHE A 65 -5.84 11.51 -13.41
C PHE A 65 -5.66 12.08 -14.82
N ILE A 66 -4.45 12.00 -15.40
CA ILE A 66 -4.17 12.48 -16.75
C ILE A 66 -5.09 11.81 -17.79
N LYS A 67 -5.36 10.52 -17.61
CA LYS A 67 -6.22 9.74 -18.51
C LYS A 67 -7.71 9.79 -18.18
N LYS A 68 -8.13 10.54 -17.15
CA LYS A 68 -9.53 10.63 -16.66
C LYS A 68 -10.17 9.27 -16.34
N LEU A 69 -9.38 8.34 -15.81
CA LEU A 69 -9.85 7.01 -15.43
C LEU A 69 -10.43 7.03 -14.02
N ASP A 70 -11.44 6.21 -13.75
CA ASP A 70 -11.88 5.95 -12.38
C ASP A 70 -10.83 5.12 -11.64
N ILE A 71 -10.05 5.79 -10.78
CA ILE A 71 -9.02 5.17 -9.94
C ILE A 71 -9.44 5.09 -8.47
N ASN A 72 -10.72 5.27 -8.17
CA ASN A 72 -11.22 5.36 -6.80
C ASN A 72 -10.86 4.12 -5.99
N LEU A 73 -11.16 2.94 -6.53
CA LEU A 73 -10.88 1.66 -5.90
C LEU A 73 -9.38 1.39 -5.77
N PHE A 74 -8.59 1.77 -6.78
CA PHE A 74 -7.13 1.66 -6.75
C PHE A 74 -6.53 2.43 -5.57
N VAL A 75 -6.88 3.71 -5.43
CA VAL A 75 -6.35 4.59 -4.38
C VAL A 75 -6.64 4.05 -2.98
N VAL A 76 -7.88 3.62 -2.74
CA VAL A 76 -8.30 3.06 -1.45
C VAL A 76 -7.54 1.78 -1.13
N MET A 77 -7.40 0.87 -2.11
CA MET A 77 -6.70 -0.39 -1.93
C MET A 77 -5.20 -0.19 -1.66
N VAL A 78 -4.56 0.77 -2.34
CA VAL A 78 -3.16 1.12 -2.06
C VAL A 78 -3.00 1.66 -0.64
N LEU A 79 -3.86 2.60 -0.22
CA LEU A 79 -3.80 3.16 1.13
C LEU A 79 -4.02 2.08 2.19
N LEU A 80 -4.99 1.19 1.99
CA LEU A 80 -5.24 0.07 2.90
C LEU A 80 -4.06 -0.91 2.95
N SER A 81 -3.47 -1.23 1.79
CA SER A 81 -2.24 -2.04 1.70
C SER A 81 -1.09 -1.41 2.49
N THR A 82 -0.87 -0.11 2.31
CA THR A 82 0.21 0.62 3.00
C THR A 82 -0.01 0.71 4.51
N MET A 83 -1.27 0.81 4.95
CA MET A 83 -1.65 0.73 6.35
C MET A 83 -1.23 -0.62 6.95
N PHE A 84 -1.54 -1.74 6.28
CA PHE A 84 -1.15 -3.07 6.73
C PHE A 84 0.36 -3.29 6.72
N SER A 85 1.09 -2.77 5.72
CA SER A 85 2.55 -2.82 5.69
C SER A 85 3.15 -2.05 6.88
N SER A 86 2.64 -0.84 7.14
CA SER A 86 3.08 -0.06 8.29
C SER A 86 2.74 -0.74 9.63
N LEU A 87 1.60 -1.44 9.70
CA LEU A 87 1.18 -2.20 10.88
C LEU A 87 2.06 -3.44 11.09
N TYR A 88 2.47 -4.12 10.02
CA TYR A 88 3.46 -5.19 10.07
C TYR A 88 4.78 -4.67 10.65
N ASN A 89 5.26 -3.51 10.23
CA ASN A 89 6.50 -2.97 10.80
C ASN A 89 6.39 -2.62 12.28
N TYR A 90 5.19 -2.31 12.76
CA TYR A 90 4.95 -2.05 14.18
C TYR A 90 4.75 -3.33 15.01
N LYS A 91 3.96 -4.30 14.55
CA LYS A 91 3.59 -5.52 15.33
C LYS A 91 4.30 -6.80 14.92
N LYS A 92 5.05 -6.78 13.81
CA LYS A 92 5.76 -7.92 13.21
C LYS A 92 4.92 -9.18 12.92
N ASN A 93 3.59 -9.05 12.85
CA ASN A 93 2.69 -10.15 12.54
C ASN A 93 2.58 -10.40 11.02
N ARG A 94 2.88 -11.63 10.60
CA ARG A 94 2.91 -12.07 9.19
C ARG A 94 1.57 -11.95 8.47
N LEU A 95 0.45 -11.98 9.19
CA LEU A 95 -0.87 -11.75 8.58
C LEU A 95 -0.96 -10.35 7.96
N TYR A 96 -0.36 -9.34 8.59
CA TYR A 96 -0.40 -7.97 8.07
C TYR A 96 0.41 -7.79 6.79
N ILE A 97 1.61 -8.37 6.70
CA ILE A 97 2.41 -8.30 5.46
C ILE A 97 1.73 -9.07 4.32
N THR A 98 1.10 -10.21 4.63
CA THR A 98 0.34 -10.99 3.65
C THR A 98 -0.84 -10.20 3.10
N LEU A 99 -1.65 -9.61 3.98
CA LEU A 99 -2.78 -8.76 3.58
C LEU A 99 -2.33 -7.54 2.78
N SER A 100 -1.21 -6.94 3.17
CA SER A 100 -0.63 -5.81 2.45
C SER A 100 -0.32 -6.18 0.98
N TRP A 101 0.34 -7.32 0.76
CA TRP A 101 0.65 -7.80 -0.58
C TRP A 101 -0.57 -8.21 -1.39
N ILE A 102 -1.56 -8.88 -0.78
CA ILE A 102 -2.83 -9.22 -1.46
C ILE A 102 -3.53 -7.95 -1.94
N LEU A 103 -3.67 -6.96 -1.05
CA LEU A 103 -4.34 -5.71 -1.38
C LEU A 103 -3.59 -4.92 -2.47
N ASN A 104 -2.26 -4.92 -2.45
CA ASN A 104 -1.48 -4.26 -3.49
C ASN A 104 -1.62 -4.97 -4.85
N ALA A 105 -1.61 -6.30 -4.86
CA ALA A 105 -1.87 -7.10 -6.05
C ALA A 105 -3.26 -6.82 -6.65
N ILE A 106 -4.29 -6.76 -5.80
CA ILE A 106 -5.66 -6.41 -6.21
C ILE A 106 -5.71 -4.97 -6.73
N ALA A 107 -5.04 -4.02 -6.05
CA ALA A 107 -5.03 -2.63 -6.47
C ALA A 107 -4.45 -2.47 -7.88
N ILE A 108 -3.23 -2.98 -8.09
CA ILE A 108 -2.53 -2.89 -9.38
C ILE A 108 -3.25 -3.72 -10.44
N GLY A 109 -3.75 -4.91 -10.10
CA GLY A 109 -4.55 -5.73 -11.01
C GLY A 109 -5.80 -4.98 -11.48
N THR A 110 -6.53 -4.34 -10.57
CA THR A 110 -7.71 -3.53 -10.91
C THR A 110 -7.34 -2.36 -11.81
N TYR A 111 -6.23 -1.67 -11.53
CA TYR A 111 -5.73 -0.59 -12.38
C TYR A 111 -5.45 -1.11 -13.80
N ILE A 112 -4.76 -2.23 -13.95
CA ILE A 112 -4.49 -2.84 -15.27
C ILE A 112 -5.78 -3.31 -15.95
N TYR A 113 -6.74 -3.86 -15.22
CA TYR A 113 -8.02 -4.31 -15.78
C TYR A 113 -8.77 -3.17 -16.47
N ILE A 114 -8.84 -2.01 -15.80
CA ILE A 114 -9.50 -0.81 -16.33
C ILE A 114 -8.77 -0.26 -17.56
N ASN A 115 -7.46 -0.50 -17.68
CA ASN A 115 -6.61 0.10 -18.72
C ASN A 115 -6.28 -0.80 -19.91
N VAL A 116 -6.30 -2.12 -19.73
CA VAL A 116 -5.69 -3.07 -20.68
C VAL A 116 -6.63 -4.25 -20.94
N SER A 117 -6.69 -5.23 -20.04
CA SER A 117 -7.53 -6.42 -20.18
C SER A 117 -7.59 -7.20 -18.87
N ALA A 118 -8.62 -8.05 -18.72
CA ALA A 118 -8.73 -9.00 -17.60
C ALA A 118 -7.55 -9.98 -17.53
N THR A 119 -7.12 -10.51 -18.68
CA THR A 119 -6.00 -11.46 -18.74
C THR A 119 -4.70 -10.81 -18.24
N SER A 120 -4.40 -9.59 -18.71
CA SER A 120 -3.23 -8.83 -18.25
C SER A 120 -3.33 -8.51 -16.76
N ALA A 121 -4.51 -8.14 -16.27
CA ALA A 121 -4.75 -7.84 -14.85
C ALA A 121 -4.48 -9.04 -13.94
N ILE A 122 -4.97 -10.22 -14.32
CA ILE A 122 -4.76 -11.47 -13.55
C ILE A 122 -3.27 -11.81 -13.51
N ILE A 123 -2.59 -11.80 -14.67
CA ILE A 123 -1.17 -12.13 -14.75
C ILE A 123 -0.35 -11.15 -13.90
N VAL A 124 -0.55 -9.84 -14.07
CA VAL A 124 0.18 -8.82 -13.31
C VAL A 124 -0.13 -8.92 -11.81
N GLY A 125 -1.40 -9.13 -11.43
CA GLY A 125 -1.79 -9.30 -10.03
C GLY A 125 -1.07 -10.48 -9.36
N ILE A 126 -1.00 -11.63 -10.04
CA ILE A 126 -0.26 -12.80 -9.55
C ILE A 126 1.23 -12.47 -9.41
N LEU A 127 1.85 -11.82 -10.39
CA LEU A 127 3.27 -11.45 -10.33
C LEU A 127 3.57 -10.48 -9.17
N ILE A 128 2.71 -9.49 -8.93
CA ILE A 128 2.82 -8.58 -7.80
C ILE A 128 2.76 -9.37 -6.48
N PHE A 129 1.78 -10.27 -6.32
CA PHE A 129 1.67 -11.08 -5.11
C PHE A 129 2.89 -11.99 -4.91
N LEU A 130 3.34 -12.67 -5.97
CA LEU A 130 4.51 -13.55 -5.93
C LEU A 130 5.80 -12.79 -5.56
N SER A 131 5.94 -11.53 -6.01
CA SER A 131 7.08 -10.68 -5.64
C SER A 131 7.17 -10.45 -4.12
N GLY A 132 6.02 -10.51 -3.44
CA GLY A 132 5.90 -10.36 -1.99
C GLY A 132 6.11 -11.62 -1.17
N LEU A 133 6.21 -12.80 -1.79
CA LEU A 133 6.38 -14.06 -1.04
C LEU A 133 7.64 -14.07 -0.17
N ARG A 134 8.70 -13.38 -0.61
CA ARG A 134 9.93 -13.24 0.16
C ARG A 134 9.72 -12.52 1.49
N ASP A 135 8.84 -11.52 1.52
CA ASP A 135 8.55 -10.74 2.73
C ASP A 135 7.60 -11.51 3.67
N ILE A 136 6.75 -12.38 3.10
CA ILE A 136 5.81 -13.23 3.85
C ILE A 136 6.54 -14.41 4.51
N ILE A 137 7.49 -15.01 3.79
CA ILE A 137 8.28 -16.16 4.22
C ILE A 137 9.77 -15.74 4.26
N PRO A 138 10.17 -14.95 5.28
CA PRO A 138 11.55 -14.52 5.43
C PRO A 138 12.47 -15.72 5.69
N LYS A 139 13.74 -15.57 5.32
CA LYS A 139 14.72 -16.67 5.51
C LYS A 139 14.95 -16.92 7.00
N LYS A 140 15.32 -18.14 7.37
CA LYS A 140 15.50 -18.61 8.77
C LYS A 140 16.31 -17.63 9.66
N HIS A 141 17.36 -17.01 9.12
CA HIS A 141 18.17 -16.03 9.86
C HIS A 141 17.42 -14.75 10.26
N GLU A 142 16.41 -14.32 9.51
CA GLU A 142 15.61 -13.13 9.83
C GLU A 142 14.52 -13.43 10.88
N VAL A 143 14.18 -14.70 11.09
CA VAL A 143 13.18 -15.12 12.09
C VAL A 143 13.72 -14.93 13.51
N ASP A 144 14.99 -15.27 13.74
CA ASP A 144 15.65 -15.15 15.05
C ASP A 144 15.78 -13.69 15.53
N GLU A 145 15.88 -12.73 14.60
CA GLU A 145 15.88 -11.29 14.92
C GLU A 145 14.47 -10.77 15.26
N ILE A 146 13.44 -11.29 14.59
CA ILE A 146 12.04 -10.91 14.85
C ILE A 146 11.58 -11.42 16.22
N GLU A 147 12.01 -12.61 16.66
CA GLU A 147 11.68 -13.13 17.99
C GLU A 147 12.37 -12.36 19.12
N LYS A 148 13.61 -11.91 18.92
CA LYS A 148 14.33 -11.09 19.91
C LYS A 148 13.72 -9.70 20.12
N ASP A 149 13.12 -9.10 19.09
CA ASP A 149 12.45 -7.79 19.19
C ASP A 149 11.07 -7.87 19.91
N ASN A 150 10.57 -9.07 20.22
CA ASN A 150 9.26 -9.31 20.85
C ASN A 150 9.34 -9.73 22.34
N ILE A 151 10.54 -9.76 22.93
CA ILE A 151 10.81 -10.05 24.36
C ILE A 151 11.23 -8.73 25.04
#